data_AF-A0A517VC38-F1
#
_entry.id   AF-A0A517VC38-F1
#
_cell.length_a   1.000
_cell.length_b   1.000
_cell.length_c   1.000
_cell.angle_alpha   90.00
_cell.angle_beta   90.00
_cell.angle_gamma   90.00
#
_symmetry.space_group_name_H-M   'P 1'
#
loop_
_entity.id
_entity.type
_entity.pdbx_description
1 polymer ?
#
loop_
_entity_poly.entity_id
_entity_poly.type
_entity_poly.pdbx_seq_one_letter_code
_entity_poly.pdbx_strand_id
1 'polypeptide(L)'
;MQAGVELDPGNRRGPHKLVALGVCLLSLISLSACTGFRSVVPAPLVFEEQSAKILEIAPLGTPKEQAIRKLDDAGISGDFASSPSIYYCDLWQREDGALWHLNVALLFQEDGTLYKTRPAQADISWEKGASATEQAQP
;
A
#
# COMPACT_ATOMS: atom_id res chain seq x y z
N MET A 1 18.53 -15.10 -72.92
CA MET A 1 17.12 -14.96 -73.37
C MET A 1 16.33 -16.11 -72.77
N GLN A 2 15.23 -15.79 -72.05
CA GLN A 2 13.99 -16.56 -71.77
C GLN A 2 14.08 -18.09 -71.54
N ALA A 3 13.37 -18.75 -70.63
CA ALA A 3 12.23 -18.47 -69.76
C ALA A 3 12.31 -19.55 -68.64
N GLY A 4 11.79 -19.38 -67.43
CA GLY A 4 10.39 -19.13 -67.11
C GLY A 4 9.99 -20.19 -66.09
N VAL A 5 9.86 -19.76 -64.84
CA VAL A 5 9.68 -20.58 -63.64
C VAL A 5 8.29 -21.21 -63.61
N GLU A 6 8.29 -22.53 -63.51
CA GLU A 6 7.46 -23.43 -62.70
C GLU A 6 6.20 -22.86 -62.00
N LEU A 7 5.05 -23.29 -62.53
CA LEU A 7 3.84 -23.82 -61.85
C LEU A 7 3.45 -23.28 -60.45
N ASP A 8 2.33 -22.55 -60.41
CA ASP A 8 1.39 -22.58 -59.26
C ASP A 8 0.44 -23.77 -59.48
N PRO A 9 0.26 -24.66 -58.48
CA PRO A 9 -1.01 -24.61 -57.77
C PRO A 9 -0.95 -25.12 -56.32
N GLY A 10 -1.77 -24.56 -55.43
CA GLY A 10 -2.22 -25.35 -54.28
C GLY A 10 -2.61 -24.57 -53.04
N ASN A 11 -3.76 -23.91 -53.12
CA ASN A 11 -4.51 -23.35 -52.00
C ASN A 11 -4.87 -24.44 -50.95
N ARG A 12 -3.94 -24.75 -50.04
CA ARG A 12 -4.16 -25.56 -48.83
C ARG A 12 -4.69 -24.66 -47.71
N ARG A 13 -6.01 -24.57 -47.56
CA ARG A 13 -6.65 -24.03 -46.34
C ARG A 13 -6.46 -25.02 -45.18
N GLY A 14 -5.32 -24.92 -44.50
CA GLY A 14 -5.02 -25.67 -43.27
C GLY A 14 -5.75 -25.14 -42.03
N PRO A 15 -5.87 -25.93 -40.96
CA PRO A 15 -6.69 -25.68 -39.77
C PRO A 15 -6.06 -24.66 -38.79
N HIS A 16 -5.26 -23.71 -39.29
CA HIS A 16 -4.56 -22.73 -38.46
C HIS A 16 -5.47 -21.64 -37.90
N LYS A 17 -6.69 -21.47 -38.45
CA LYS A 17 -7.64 -20.46 -37.98
C LYS A 17 -8.36 -20.83 -36.68
N LEU A 18 -8.41 -22.11 -36.31
CA LEU A 18 -9.06 -22.57 -35.07
C LEU A 18 -8.14 -22.53 -33.85
N VAL A 19 -6.84 -22.71 -34.04
CA VAL A 19 -5.86 -22.72 -32.93
C VAL A 19 -5.55 -21.31 -32.44
N ALA A 20 -5.50 -20.32 -33.33
CA ALA A 20 -5.21 -18.93 -32.97
C ALA A 20 -6.33 -18.26 -32.14
N LEU A 21 -7.58 -18.72 -32.29
CA LEU A 21 -8.72 -18.13 -31.56
C LEU A 21 -8.84 -18.65 -30.12
N GLY A 22 -8.39 -19.88 -29.84
CA GLY A 22 -8.45 -20.47 -28.50
C GLY A 22 -7.41 -19.91 -27.52
N VAL A 23 -6.24 -19.50 -28.00
CA VAL A 23 -5.15 -19.00 -27.15
C VAL A 23 -5.42 -17.56 -26.66
N CYS A 24 -6.12 -16.74 -27.43
CA CYS A 24 -6.49 -15.37 -27.01
C CYS A 24 -7.62 -15.31 -25.98
N LEU A 25 -8.47 -16.34 -25.87
CA LEU A 25 -9.56 -16.34 -24.88
C LEU A 25 -9.11 -16.79 -23.48
N LEU A 26 -8.02 -17.55 -23.37
CA LEU A 26 -7.46 -18.02 -22.09
C LEU A 26 -6.56 -16.99 -21.39
N SER A 27 -6.00 -16.03 -22.11
CA SER A 27 -5.14 -14.96 -21.55
C SER A 27 -5.92 -13.82 -20.87
N LEU A 28 -7.25 -13.77 -21.04
CA LEU A 28 -8.11 -12.74 -20.43
C LEU A 28 -8.62 -13.08 -19.03
N ILE A 29 -8.44 -14.33 -18.56
CA ILE A 29 -9.01 -14.79 -17.27
C ILE A 29 -8.00 -14.62 -16.10
N SER A 30 -6.73 -14.31 -16.39
CA SER A 30 -5.66 -14.28 -15.36
C SER A 30 -5.34 -12.92 -14.74
N LEU A 31 -6.12 -11.85 -15.01
CA LEU A 31 -5.86 -10.51 -14.45
C LEU A 31 -6.85 -10.03 -13.37
N SER A 32 -7.81 -10.86 -12.96
CA SER A 32 -8.87 -10.43 -12.04
C SER A 32 -8.66 -10.90 -10.60
N ALA A 33 -7.54 -10.54 -9.96
CA ALA A 33 -7.37 -10.83 -8.53
C ALA A 33 -6.38 -9.90 -7.77
N CYS A 34 -6.41 -8.58 -7.98
CA CYS A 34 -5.61 -7.65 -7.16
C CYS A 34 -6.36 -6.40 -6.69
N THR A 35 -7.69 -6.45 -6.56
CA THR A 35 -8.45 -5.35 -5.92
C THR A 35 -9.23 -5.88 -4.73
N GLY A 36 -8.52 -6.57 -3.82
CA GLY A 36 -9.04 -6.79 -2.48
C GLY A 36 -9.15 -5.43 -1.80
N PHE A 37 -10.36 -4.99 -1.51
CA PHE A 37 -10.62 -3.79 -0.72
C PHE A 37 -10.02 -4.01 0.68
N ARG A 38 -8.77 -3.56 0.89
CA ARG A 38 -8.12 -3.66 2.20
C ARG A 38 -8.76 -2.62 3.09
N SER A 39 -9.59 -3.08 4.03
CA SER A 39 -10.18 -2.20 5.02
C SER A 39 -9.08 -1.71 5.95
N VAL A 40 -8.84 -0.39 5.94
CA VAL A 40 -8.00 0.25 6.96
C VAL A 40 -8.82 0.30 8.23
N VAL A 41 -8.30 -0.31 9.29
CA VAL A 41 -8.90 -0.30 10.62
C VAL A 41 -7.97 0.43 11.58
N PRO A 42 -8.49 1.11 12.60
CA PRO A 42 -7.65 1.58 13.70
C PRO A 42 -6.89 0.40 14.30
N ALA A 43 -5.60 0.58 14.62
CA ALA A 43 -4.87 -0.44 15.33
C ALA A 43 -5.61 -0.80 16.64
N PRO A 44 -5.82 -2.08 16.97
CA PRO A 44 -6.51 -2.50 18.19
C PRO A 44 -5.65 -2.32 19.47
N LEU A 45 -4.62 -1.49 19.39
CA LEU A 45 -3.59 -1.28 20.42
C LEU A 45 -3.61 0.17 20.85
N VAL A 46 -3.35 0.42 22.13
CA VAL A 46 -3.17 1.80 22.62
C VAL A 46 -1.81 2.35 22.18
N PHE A 47 -1.62 3.67 22.30
CA PHE A 47 -0.38 4.34 21.87
C PHE A 47 0.87 3.69 22.46
N GLU A 48 0.87 3.38 23.75
CA GLU A 48 2.02 2.82 24.46
C GLU A 48 2.43 1.46 23.88
N GLU A 49 1.46 0.62 23.54
CA GLU A 49 1.68 -0.71 22.94
C GLU A 49 2.17 -0.58 21.49
N GLN A 50 1.60 0.34 20.72
CA GLN A 50 2.06 0.63 19.36
C GLN A 50 3.50 1.14 19.37
N SER A 51 3.81 2.09 20.27
CA SER A 51 5.15 2.64 20.46
C SER A 51 6.15 1.55 20.82
N ALA A 52 5.82 0.68 21.79
CA ALA A 52 6.69 -0.43 22.19
C ALA A 52 7.03 -1.33 20.99
N LYS A 53 6.01 -1.74 20.22
CA LYS A 53 6.21 -2.56 19.01
C LYS A 53 7.04 -1.88 17.94
N ILE A 54 6.86 -0.57 17.75
CA ILE A 54 7.67 0.20 16.80
C ILE A 54 9.13 0.28 17.28
N LEU A 55 9.35 0.44 18.59
CA LEU A 55 10.69 0.50 19.17
C LEU A 55 11.40 -0.86 19.19
N GLU A 56 10.68 -1.98 19.17
CA GLU A 56 11.25 -3.31 18.92
C GLU A 56 11.85 -3.40 17.50
N ILE A 57 11.20 -2.76 16.52
CA ILE A 57 11.67 -2.73 15.12
C ILE A 57 12.79 -1.70 14.94
N ALA A 58 12.57 -0.47 15.41
CA ALA A 58 13.50 0.65 15.32
C ALA A 58 13.80 1.20 16.73
N PRO A 59 14.82 0.64 17.43
CA PRO A 59 15.17 1.08 18.78
C PRO A 59 15.62 2.53 18.85
N LEU A 60 15.53 3.13 20.03
CA LEU A 60 16.13 4.44 20.30
C LEU A 60 17.64 4.42 19.99
N GLY A 61 18.15 5.55 19.52
CA GLY A 61 19.51 5.72 19.00
C GLY A 61 19.68 5.28 17.53
N THR A 62 18.68 4.61 16.93
CA THR A 62 18.77 4.22 15.51
C THR A 62 18.84 5.46 14.61
N PRO A 63 19.81 5.54 13.68
CA PRO A 63 19.85 6.59 12.66
C PRO A 63 18.60 6.59 11.79
N LYS A 64 18.14 7.77 11.41
CA LYS A 64 16.90 8.00 10.64
C LYS A 64 16.73 7.07 9.46
N GLU A 65 17.69 7.04 8.55
CA GLU A 65 17.59 6.25 7.32
C GLU A 65 17.51 4.75 7.62
N GLN A 66 18.18 4.30 8.69
CA GLN A 66 18.10 2.92 9.15
C GLN A 66 16.75 2.63 9.81
N ALA A 67 16.20 3.55 10.61
CA ALA A 67 14.90 3.40 11.23
C ALA A 67 13.80 3.27 10.17
N ILE A 68 13.78 4.17 9.17
CA ILE A 68 12.78 4.12 8.09
C ILE A 68 12.86 2.80 7.33
N ARG A 69 14.06 2.35 6.92
CA ARG A 69 14.22 1.07 6.23
C ARG A 69 13.69 -0.12 7.03
N LYS A 70 13.99 -0.17 8.34
CA LYS A 70 13.50 -1.25 9.20
C LYS A 70 11.97 -1.25 9.33
N LEU A 71 11.36 -0.07 9.34
CA LEU A 71 9.90 0.08 9.36
C LEU A 71 9.30 -0.37 8.03
N ASP A 72 9.87 0.07 6.91
CA ASP A 72 9.45 -0.32 5.57
C ASP A 72 9.53 -1.85 5.39
N ASP A 73 10.64 -2.47 5.81
CA ASP A 73 10.85 -3.92 5.78
C ASP A 73 9.83 -4.66 6.68
N ALA A 74 9.37 -4.02 7.75
CA ALA A 74 8.32 -4.53 8.64
C ALA A 74 6.89 -4.24 8.14
N GLY A 75 6.73 -3.62 6.96
CA GLY A 75 5.45 -3.25 6.37
C GLY A 75 4.80 -2.02 7.02
N ILE A 76 5.57 -1.20 7.73
CA ILE A 76 5.12 0.08 8.29
C ILE A 76 5.52 1.20 7.34
N SER A 77 4.53 1.91 6.81
CA SER A 77 4.75 3.11 5.99
C SER A 77 4.43 4.39 6.77
N GLY A 78 4.93 5.50 6.26
CA GLY A 78 4.76 6.81 6.87
C GLY A 78 5.52 7.89 6.14
N ASP A 79 5.39 9.12 6.62
CA ASP A 79 5.97 10.30 5.98
C ASP A 79 6.52 11.31 6.99
N PHE A 80 7.50 12.09 6.54
CA PHE A 80 7.99 13.23 7.32
C PHE A 80 6.98 14.38 7.31
N ALA A 81 6.95 15.10 8.43
CA ALA A 81 6.37 16.43 8.46
C ALA A 81 7.09 17.37 7.46
N SER A 82 6.64 18.62 7.37
CA SER A 82 7.42 19.67 6.68
C SER A 82 8.85 19.83 7.21
N SER A 83 9.15 19.31 8.42
CA SER A 83 10.50 19.22 8.97
C SER A 83 10.99 17.76 9.02
N PRO A 84 12.31 17.53 8.83
CA PRO A 84 12.87 16.19 8.82
C PRO A 84 13.01 15.57 10.23
N SER A 85 12.58 16.27 11.29
CA SER A 85 12.73 15.83 12.68
C SER A 85 11.59 14.95 13.17
N ILE A 86 10.48 14.88 12.42
CA ILE A 86 9.29 14.13 12.84
C ILE A 86 8.81 13.28 11.67
N TYR A 87 8.78 11.97 11.89
CA TYR A 87 8.23 10.99 10.94
C TYR A 87 6.95 10.40 11.53
N TYR A 88 5.85 10.50 10.80
CA TYR A 88 4.56 9.96 11.21
C TYR A 88 4.40 8.57 10.62
N CYS A 89 4.32 7.54 11.47
CA CYS A 89 3.93 6.21 11.04
C CYS A 89 2.42 6.24 10.75
N ASP A 90 2.04 5.89 9.52
CA ASP A 90 0.67 5.99 9.02
C ASP A 90 0.00 4.61 9.02
N LEU A 91 0.55 3.67 8.25
CA LEU A 91 -0.06 2.37 8.02
C LEU A 91 0.88 1.22 8.38
N TRP A 92 0.35 0.17 8.98
CA TRP A 92 1.05 -1.10 9.17
C TRP A 92 0.31 -2.23 8.46
N GLN A 93 0.93 -2.77 7.42
CA GLN A 93 0.47 -3.99 6.78
C GLN A 93 0.83 -5.20 7.65
N ARG A 94 -0.19 -5.88 8.15
CA ARG A 94 -0.08 -7.07 8.98
C ARG A 94 0.02 -8.34 8.11
N GLU A 95 0.58 -9.40 8.70
CA GLU A 95 0.74 -10.71 8.02
C GLU A 95 -0.61 -11.35 7.67
N ASP A 96 -1.66 -11.09 8.44
CA ASP A 96 -3.04 -11.54 8.19
C ASP A 96 -3.75 -10.73 7.09
N GLY A 97 -3.07 -9.76 6.49
CA GLY A 97 -3.61 -8.88 5.44
C GLY A 97 -4.37 -7.67 5.96
N ALA A 98 -4.53 -7.52 7.29
CA ALA A 98 -5.10 -6.31 7.87
C ALA A 98 -4.17 -5.10 7.66
N LEU A 99 -4.77 -3.92 7.54
CA LEU A 99 -4.05 -2.67 7.41
C LEU A 99 -4.42 -1.78 8.59
N TRP A 100 -3.48 -1.58 9.50
CA TRP A 100 -3.71 -0.81 10.72
C TRP A 100 -3.29 0.65 10.51
N HIS A 101 -4.15 1.59 10.87
CA HIS A 101 -3.75 2.99 11.01
C HIS A 101 -3.08 3.19 12.37
N LEU A 102 -1.87 3.74 12.37
CA LEU A 102 -1.03 3.94 13.54
C LEU A 102 -1.19 5.35 14.09
N ASN A 103 -1.06 5.47 15.41
CA ASN A 103 -1.03 6.76 16.10
C ASN A 103 0.34 7.02 16.71
N VAL A 104 1.42 6.87 15.94
CA VAL A 104 2.79 7.05 16.44
C VAL A 104 3.60 7.93 15.51
N ALA A 105 4.27 8.92 16.09
CA ALA A 105 5.29 9.72 15.44
C ALA A 105 6.66 9.47 16.09
N LEU A 106 7.68 9.30 15.25
CA LEU A 106 9.08 9.19 15.63
C LEU A 106 9.74 10.56 15.62
N LEU A 107 10.47 10.87 16.70
CA LEU A 107 11.19 12.12 16.85
C LEU A 107 12.69 11.85 16.74
N PHE A 108 13.30 12.55 15.79
CA PHE A 108 14.73 12.50 15.53
C PHE A 108 15.41 13.76 16.08
N GLN A 109 16.59 13.57 16.67
CA GLN A 109 17.48 14.67 17.02
C GLN A 109 18.02 15.35 15.75
N GLU A 110 18.71 16.47 15.93
CA GLU A 110 19.37 17.18 14.83
C GLU A 110 20.43 16.32 14.13
N ASP A 111 21.11 15.46 14.88
CA ASP A 111 22.08 14.48 14.36
C ASP A 111 21.42 13.30 13.60
N GLY A 112 20.08 13.27 13.52
CA GLY A 112 19.32 12.24 12.83
C GLY A 112 19.09 10.97 13.65
N THR A 113 19.39 10.94 14.94
CA THR A 113 19.13 9.76 15.79
C THR A 113 17.72 9.77 16.38
N LEU A 114 17.04 8.62 16.34
CA LEU A 114 15.73 8.44 16.97
C LEU A 114 15.87 8.55 18.50
N TYR A 115 15.18 9.49 19.14
CA TYR A 115 15.29 9.66 20.60
C TYR A 115 13.97 9.49 21.36
N LYS A 116 12.83 9.61 20.68
CA LYS A 116 11.52 9.50 21.34
C LYS A 116 10.40 9.16 20.35
N THR A 117 9.30 8.61 20.87
CA THR A 117 8.02 8.52 20.18
C THR A 117 6.95 9.39 20.85
N ARG A 118 5.92 9.81 20.11
CA ARG A 118 4.73 10.47 20.65
C ARG A 118 3.47 10.09 19.85
N PRO A 119 2.26 10.35 20.36
CA PRO A 119 1.05 10.21 19.55
C PRO A 119 1.11 11.08 18.28
N ALA A 120 0.70 10.53 17.14
CA ALA A 120 0.66 11.25 15.86
C ALA A 120 -0.46 12.29 15.83
N GLN A 121 -1.62 11.94 16.37
CA GLN A 121 -2.75 12.83 16.60
C GLN A 121 -2.85 13.12 18.10
N ALA A 122 -2.92 14.40 18.47
CA ALA A 122 -3.40 14.76 19.79
C ALA A 122 -4.89 14.42 19.86
N ASP A 123 -5.36 13.78 20.93
CA ASP A 123 -6.79 13.52 21.15
C ASP A 123 -7.59 14.80 20.97
N ILE A 124 -8.27 14.94 19.82
CA ILE A 124 -9.38 15.86 19.67
C ILE A 124 -10.61 14.96 19.72
N SER A 125 -11.18 14.82 20.91
CA SER A 125 -12.48 14.17 21.10
C SER A 125 -13.53 14.98 20.34
N TRP A 126 -13.73 14.67 19.07
CA TRP A 126 -14.82 15.22 18.28
C TRP A 126 -16.08 14.45 18.65
N GLU A 127 -16.81 14.96 19.64
CA GLU A 127 -18.17 14.50 19.89
C GLU A 127 -18.99 14.71 18.62
N LYS A 128 -19.25 13.61 17.90
CA LYS A 128 -20.14 13.58 16.74
C LYS A 128 -21.58 13.73 17.25
N GLY A 129 -21.95 14.95 17.60
CA GLY A 129 -23.33 15.37 17.76
C GLY A 129 -24.01 15.37 16.40
N ALA A 130 -24.53 14.21 16.00
CA ALA A 130 -25.54 14.12 14.98
C ALA A 130 -26.82 14.81 15.50
N SER A 131 -27.13 15.99 14.99
CA SER A 131 -28.52 16.42 14.86
C SER A 131 -28.74 16.82 13.41
N ALA A 132 -29.44 15.92 12.74
CA ALA A 132 -29.91 16.04 11.38
C ALA A 132 -30.86 17.24 11.25
N THR A 133 -30.71 17.94 10.12
CA THR A 133 -31.78 18.46 9.25
C THR A 133 -33.16 18.69 9.89
N GLU A 134 -33.49 19.95 10.14
CA GLU A 134 -34.88 20.43 10.10
C GLU A 134 -34.96 21.54 9.04
N GLN A 135 -35.10 21.13 7.77
CA GLN A 135 -35.72 21.95 6.74
C GLN A 135 -37.20 21.57 6.70
N ALA A 136 -38.09 22.46 7.14
CA ALA A 136 -39.47 22.50 6.68
C ALA A 136 -40.06 23.89 6.93
N GLN A 137 -40.02 24.72 5.89
CA GLN A 137 -40.87 25.89 5.70
C GLN A 137 -42.34 25.44 5.55
N PRO A 138 -43.29 26.30 5.93
CA PRO A 138 -44.00 27.06 4.89
C PRO A 138 -43.83 28.57 5.02
#